data_AF-A0A2E3K8R7-F1
#
_entry.id   AF-A0A2E3K8R7-F1
#
_cell.length_a   1.000
_cell.length_b   1.000
_cell.length_c   1.000
_cell.angle_alpha   90.00
_cell.angle_beta   90.00
_cell.angle_gamma   90.00
#
_symmetry.space_group_name_H-M   'P 1'
#
loop_
_entity.id
_entity.type
_entity.pdbx_description
1 polymer ?
#
loop_
_entity_poly.entity_id
_entity_poly.type
_entity_poly.pdbx_seq_one_letter_code
_entity_poly.pdbx_strand_id
1 'polypeptide(L)'
;MSLYELQKLVCDVNRDPVSREAFFKDDEGFSLNYALSANERRAVLERNYGQLYAAGVHGLILRPFSLLHKVSETEYLDALRKACSLRADPQTGELI
;
A
#
# COMPACT_ATOMS: atom_id res chain seq x y z
N MET A 1 10.03 -5.00 12.37
CA MET A 1 9.31 -5.06 11.07
C MET A 1 9.99 -4.06 10.16
N SER A 2 10.07 -4.34 8.86
CA SER A 2 10.83 -3.52 7.91
C SER A 2 9.93 -3.06 6.76
N LEU A 3 9.98 -1.76 6.44
CA LEU A 3 9.41 -1.20 5.21
C LEU A 3 9.77 -2.03 3.97
N TYR A 4 10.94 -2.67 3.99
CA TYR A 4 11.35 -3.62 2.95
C TYR A 4 10.30 -4.71 2.69
N GLU A 5 9.78 -5.36 3.72
CA GLU A 5 8.84 -6.49 3.57
C GLU A 5 7.51 -6.05 2.96
N LEU A 6 7.01 -4.88 3.35
CA LEU A 6 5.81 -4.29 2.76
C LEU A 6 6.01 -3.93 1.29
N GLN A 7 7.13 -3.28 0.96
CA GLN A 7 7.45 -2.97 -0.44
C GLN A 7 7.71 -4.22 -1.26
N LYS A 8 8.31 -5.26 -0.67
CA LYS A 8 8.54 -6.55 -1.31
C LYS A 8 7.23 -7.22 -1.68
N LEU A 9 6.25 -7.29 -0.76
CA LEU A 9 4.91 -7.81 -1.07
C LEU A 9 4.31 -7.11 -2.28
N VAL A 10 4.29 -5.77 -2.27
CA VAL A 10 3.75 -4.97 -3.38
C VAL A 10 4.51 -5.23 -4.69
N CYS A 11 5.84 -5.34 -4.63
CA CYS A 11 6.67 -5.70 -5.78
C CYS A 11 6.37 -7.09 -6.33
N ASP A 12 6.21 -8.09 -5.47
CA ASP A 12 5.98 -9.49 -5.85
C ASP A 12 4.62 -9.61 -6.57
N VAL A 13 3.55 -9.03 -6.01
CA VAL A 13 2.22 -9.01 -6.66
C VAL A 13 2.25 -8.26 -8.00
N ASN A 14 3.03 -7.19 -8.10
CA ASN A 14 3.16 -6.44 -9.34
C ASN A 14 3.91 -7.20 -10.44
N ARG A 15 4.95 -7.95 -10.09
CA ARG A 15 5.94 -8.45 -11.06
C ARG A 15 5.81 -9.93 -11.36
N ASP A 16 5.51 -10.75 -10.35
CA ASP A 16 5.46 -12.20 -10.50
C ASP A 16 4.01 -12.68 -10.69
N PRO A 17 3.68 -13.29 -11.84
CA PRO A 17 2.32 -13.76 -12.10
C PRO A 17 1.87 -14.81 -11.09
N VAL A 18 2.77 -15.66 -10.59
CA VAL A 18 2.43 -16.71 -9.61
C VAL A 18 2.05 -16.06 -8.26
N SER A 19 2.86 -15.14 -7.77
CA SER A 19 2.57 -14.35 -6.57
C SER A 19 1.27 -13.55 -6.72
N ARG A 20 1.05 -12.97 -7.90
CA ARG A 20 -0.18 -12.23 -8.20
C ARG A 20 -1.41 -13.13 -8.14
N GLU A 21 -1.37 -14.29 -8.77
CA GLU A 21 -2.47 -15.27 -8.73
C GLU A 21 -2.73 -15.77 -7.31
N ALA A 22 -1.68 -16.06 -6.55
CA ALA A 22 -1.79 -16.46 -5.15
C ALA A 22 -2.45 -15.35 -4.31
N PHE A 23 -2.01 -14.11 -4.47
CA PHE A 23 -2.58 -12.95 -3.78
C PHE A 23 -4.04 -12.71 -4.13
N PHE A 24 -4.44 -12.85 -5.40
CA PHE A 24 -5.85 -12.69 -5.78
C PHE A 24 -6.74 -13.84 -5.30
N LYS A 25 -6.17 -15.02 -5.08
CA LYS A 25 -6.90 -16.18 -4.56
C LYS A 25 -7.13 -16.10 -3.05
N ASP A 26 -6.12 -15.65 -2.31
CA ASP A 26 -6.14 -15.55 -0.84
C ASP A 26 -5.09 -14.52 -0.39
N ASP A 27 -5.50 -13.24 -0.31
CA ASP A 27 -4.58 -12.17 0.06
C ASP A 27 -4.22 -12.18 1.55
N GLU A 28 -5.14 -12.61 2.42
CA GLU A 28 -4.87 -12.80 3.84
C GLU A 28 -3.78 -13.86 4.04
N GLY A 29 -3.95 -15.06 3.50
CA GLY A 29 -2.94 -16.13 3.59
C GLY A 29 -1.63 -15.76 2.90
N PHE A 30 -1.68 -15.12 1.73
CA PHE A 30 -0.47 -14.67 1.05
C PHE A 30 0.34 -13.65 1.88
N SER A 31 -0.35 -12.74 2.58
CA SER A 31 0.30 -11.71 3.41
C SER A 31 1.00 -12.26 4.66
N LEU A 32 0.75 -13.53 5.03
CA LEU A 32 1.45 -14.21 6.12
C LEU A 32 2.89 -14.57 5.75
N ASN A 33 3.22 -14.62 4.46
CA ASN A 33 4.59 -14.89 3.98
C ASN A 33 5.56 -13.74 4.20
N TYR A 34 5.08 -12.59 4.68
CA TYR A 34 5.83 -11.36 4.87
C TYR A 34 5.77 -10.93 6.34
N ALA A 35 6.87 -10.41 6.86
CA ALA A 35 6.93 -9.90 8.22
C ALA A 35 6.30 -8.48 8.31
N LEU A 36 4.97 -8.43 8.21
CA LEU A 36 4.14 -7.22 8.28
C LEU A 36 3.47 -7.06 9.65
N SER A 37 3.36 -5.81 10.11
CA SER A 37 2.57 -5.48 11.28
C SER A 37 1.08 -5.64 10.97
N ALA A 38 0.27 -5.71 12.02
CA ALA A 38 -1.19 -5.77 11.86
C ALA A 38 -1.71 -4.58 11.03
N ASN A 39 -1.15 -3.38 11.22
CA ASN A 39 -1.53 -2.18 10.48
C ASN A 39 -1.12 -2.25 9.01
N GLU A 40 0.11 -2.66 8.70
CA GLU A 40 0.59 -2.80 7.32
C GLU A 40 -0.20 -3.88 6.57
N ARG A 41 -0.42 -5.03 7.21
CA ARG A 41 -1.23 -6.11 6.63
C ARG A 41 -2.64 -5.63 6.35
N ARG A 42 -3.30 -4.99 7.33
CA ARG A 42 -4.63 -4.41 7.13
C ARG A 42 -4.65 -3.41 5.98
N ALA A 43 -3.66 -2.53 5.88
CA ALA A 43 -3.57 -1.57 4.78
C ALA A 43 -3.43 -2.25 3.41
N VAL A 44 -2.71 -3.38 3.33
CA VAL A 44 -2.69 -4.22 2.13
C VAL A 44 -4.07 -4.80 1.86
N LEU A 45 -4.69 -5.51 2.82
CA LEU A 45 -5.97 -6.21 2.64
C LEU A 45 -7.12 -5.26 2.26
N GLU A 46 -7.19 -4.10 2.92
CA GLU A 46 -8.21 -3.08 2.66
C GLU A 46 -7.90 -2.22 1.41
N ARG A 47 -6.77 -2.47 0.74
CA ARG A 47 -6.26 -1.65 -0.38
C ARG A 47 -6.20 -0.16 -0.01
N ASN A 48 -5.74 0.13 1.21
CA ASN A 48 -5.64 1.49 1.71
C ASN A 48 -4.36 2.15 1.21
N TYR A 49 -4.39 2.65 -0.05
CA TYR A 49 -3.23 3.27 -0.70
C TYR A 49 -2.66 4.46 0.08
N GLY A 50 -3.52 5.22 0.77
CA GLY A 50 -3.07 6.32 1.63
C GLY A 50 -2.21 5.83 2.79
N GLN A 51 -2.66 4.80 3.51
CA GLN A 51 -1.87 4.17 4.58
C GLN A 51 -0.60 3.50 4.05
N LEU A 52 -0.67 2.79 2.92
CA LEU A 52 0.51 2.17 2.29
C LEU A 52 1.57 3.24 1.92
N TYR A 53 1.14 4.37 1.37
CA TYR A 53 2.02 5.49 1.06
C TYR A 53 2.57 6.17 2.32
N ALA A 54 1.71 6.41 3.33
CA ALA A 54 2.13 6.99 4.59
C ALA A 54 3.15 6.11 5.33
N ALA A 55 3.02 4.78 5.21
CA ALA A 55 3.95 3.78 5.73
C ALA A 55 5.29 3.74 4.98
N GLY A 56 5.40 4.44 3.84
CA GLY A 56 6.65 4.61 3.08
C GLY A 56 6.74 3.80 1.79
N VAL A 57 5.67 3.11 1.36
CA VAL A 57 5.67 2.40 0.07
C VAL A 57 5.80 3.38 -1.09
N HIS A 58 6.81 3.18 -1.94
CA HIS A 58 7.09 4.10 -3.04
C HIS A 58 5.97 4.15 -4.10
N GLY A 59 5.62 5.35 -4.56
CA GLY A 59 4.53 5.57 -5.52
C GLY A 59 4.69 4.82 -6.86
N LEU A 60 5.93 4.59 -7.31
CA LEU A 60 6.22 3.83 -8.55
C LEU A 60 5.79 2.36 -8.50
N ILE A 61 5.78 1.74 -7.31
CA ILE A 61 5.29 0.36 -7.15
C ILE A 61 3.84 0.35 -6.67
N LEU A 62 3.40 1.39 -5.97
CA LEU A 62 2.04 1.48 -5.47
C LEU A 62 1.02 1.77 -6.60
N ARG A 63 1.40 2.52 -7.63
CA ARG A 63 0.52 2.80 -8.77
C ARG A 63 0.20 1.56 -9.63
N PRO A 64 1.17 0.73 -10.05
CA PRO A 64 0.87 -0.54 -10.71
C PRO A 64 -0.01 -1.46 -9.86
N PHE A 65 0.21 -1.48 -8.54
CA PHE A 65 -0.61 -2.27 -7.62
C PHE A 65 -2.06 -1.77 -7.60
N SER A 66 -2.30 -0.45 -7.61
CA SER A 66 -3.66 0.11 -7.69
C SER A 66 -4.35 -0.21 -9.01
N LEU A 67 -3.62 -0.27 -10.12
CA LEU A 67 -4.15 -0.70 -11.42
C LEU A 67 -4.59 -2.17 -11.42
N LEU A 68 -3.85 -3.07 -10.76
CA LEU A 68 -4.25 -4.47 -10.59
C LEU A 68 -5.61 -4.60 -9.89
N HIS A 69 -5.94 -3.65 -9.00
CA HIS A 69 -7.22 -3.58 -8.29
C HIS A 69 -8.25 -2.65 -8.95
N LYS A 70 -8.01 -2.25 -10.22
CA LYS A 70 -8.92 -1.42 -11.03
C LYS A 70 -9.24 -0.06 -10.42
N VAL A 71 -8.34 0.48 -9.61
CA VAL A 71 -8.51 1.80 -8.99
C VAL A 71 -8.20 2.89 -10.00
N SER A 72 -9.12 3.85 -10.14
CA SER A 72 -8.93 4.97 -11.05
C SER A 72 -7.77 5.87 -10.61
N GLU A 73 -7.22 6.63 -11.54
CA GLU A 73 -6.17 7.59 -11.22
C GLU A 73 -6.63 8.65 -10.21
N THR A 74 -7.86 9.14 -10.38
CA THR A 74 -8.45 10.14 -9.50
C THR A 74 -8.58 9.62 -8.06
N GLU A 75 -9.11 8.41 -7.87
CA GLU A 75 -9.23 7.78 -6.55
C GLU A 75 -7.86 7.55 -5.90
N TYR A 76 -6.90 7.07 -6.68
CA TYR A 76 -5.53 6.84 -6.20
C TYR A 76 -4.87 8.15 -5.72
N LEU A 77 -4.92 9.19 -6.54
CA LEU A 77 -4.33 10.50 -6.21
C LEU A 77 -5.04 11.15 -5.02
N ASP A 78 -6.36 11.02 -4.91
CA ASP A 78 -7.12 11.51 -3.75
C ASP A 78 -6.69 10.82 -2.45
N ALA A 79 -6.51 9.50 -2.47
CA ALA A 79 -6.00 8.74 -1.33
C ALA A 79 -4.60 9.20 -0.90
N LEU A 80 -3.71 9.48 -1.86
CA LEU A 80 -2.36 9.98 -1.55
C LEU A 80 -2.37 11.40 -0.98
N ARG A 81 -3.20 12.29 -1.53
CA ARG A 81 -3.35 13.67 -1.04
C ARG A 81 -3.85 13.68 0.40
N LYS A 82 -4.89 12.88 0.71
CA LYS A 82 -5.39 12.72 2.08
C LYS A 82 -4.31 12.23 3.03
N ALA A 83 -3.49 11.27 2.61
CA ALA A 83 -2.37 10.79 3.42
C ALA A 83 -1.30 11.88 3.68
N CYS A 84 -1.04 12.76 2.70
CA CYS A 84 -0.16 13.92 2.89
C CYS A 84 -0.78 14.98 3.80
N SER A 85 -2.08 15.28 3.67
CA SER A 85 -2.78 16.26 4.50
C SER A 85 -2.94 15.80 5.96
N LEU A 86 -3.01 14.48 6.20
CA LEU A 86 -3.00 13.90 7.54
C LEU A 86 -1.61 13.89 8.19
N ARG A 87 -0.56 14.11 7.39
CA ARG A 87 0.79 14.30 7.90
C ARG A 87 0.91 15.77 8.31
N ALA A 88 0.50 16.08 9.54
CA ALA A 88 0.61 17.43 10.10
C ALA A 88 2.02 17.99 9.86
N ASP A 89 2.08 19.28 9.51
CA ASP A 89 3.33 20.01 9.35
C ASP A 89 4.20 19.82 10.61
N PRO A 90 5.44 19.31 10.49
CA PRO A 90 6.27 19.03 11.66
C PRO A 90 6.70 20.28 12.43
N GLN A 91 6.39 21.49 11.94
CA GLN A 91 6.69 22.76 12.61
C GLN A 91 5.46 23.48 13.19
N THR A 92 4.25 23.22 12.70
CA THR A 92 3.07 24.07 12.99
C THR A 92 1.86 23.30 13.52
N GLY A 93 1.71 22.00 13.23
CA GLY A 93 0.63 21.20 13.82
C GLY A 93 -0.80 21.61 13.45
N GLU A 94 -1.00 22.43 12.41
CA GLU A 94 -2.33 22.81 11.92
C GLU A 94 -2.74 21.95 10.72
N LEU A 95 -4.04 21.60 10.68
CA LEU A 95 -4.70 20.99 9.54
C LEU A 95 -4.99 22.08 8.52
N ILE A 96 -4.50 21.93 7.28
CA ILE A 96 -4.86 22.80 6.15
C ILE A 96 -6.17 22.32 5.52
#